data_AF-A0A3B9T058-F1
#
_entry.id   AF-A0A3B9T058-F1
#
_cell.length_a   1.000
_cell.length_b   1.000
_cell.length_c   1.000
_cell.angle_alpha   90.00
_cell.angle_beta   90.00
_cell.angle_gamma   90.00
#
_symmetry.space_group_name_H-M   'P 1'
#
loop_
_entity.id
_entity.type
_entity.pdbx_description
1 polymer ?
#
loop_
_entity_poly.entity_id
_entity_poly.type
_entity_poly.pdbx_seq_one_letter_code
_entity_poly.pdbx_strand_id
1 'polypeptide(L)'
;MNQDTIGYYGQAWMSFMEENHPKLVAQMQKRGTFEAVARSVNQSACDYCDLLNRQYALQNPPPDGPEAYRSWKKTRDYYIDSAVMRERVLVAVTRA
;
A
#
# COMPACT_ATOMS: atom_id res chain seq x y z
N MET A 1 16.03 -11.10 9.23
CA MET A 1 14.84 -10.48 8.62
C MET A 1 14.09 -9.80 9.75
N ASN A 2 14.06 -8.47 9.79
CA ASN A 2 13.36 -7.73 10.84
C ASN A 2 11.85 -7.87 10.64
N GLN A 3 11.25 -8.89 11.25
CA GLN A 3 9.80 -9.10 11.27
C GLN A 3 9.07 -8.11 12.22
N ASP A 4 9.82 -7.26 12.93
CA ASP A 4 9.27 -6.41 13.98
C ASP A 4 8.76 -5.04 13.48
N THR A 5 9.17 -4.58 12.29
CA THR A 5 8.82 -3.24 11.81
C THR A 5 7.64 -3.27 10.84
N ILE A 6 6.59 -2.52 11.16
CA ILE A 6 5.47 -2.24 10.25
C ILE A 6 6.02 -1.47 9.05
N GLY A 7 5.82 -1.99 7.84
CA GLY A 7 6.31 -1.39 6.60
C GLY A 7 5.58 -0.10 6.22
N TYR A 8 6.07 0.56 5.16
CA TYR A 8 5.60 1.89 4.73
C TYR A 8 4.07 1.98 4.59
N TYR A 9 3.44 1.03 3.88
CA TYR A 9 2.00 1.06 3.68
C TYR A 9 1.21 0.78 4.96
N GLY A 10 1.74 -0.05 5.85
CA GLY A 10 1.15 -0.27 7.17
C GLY A 10 1.20 0.99 8.04
N GLN A 11 2.32 1.72 8.02
CA GLN A 11 2.45 3.00 8.71
C GLN A 11 1.49 4.05 8.15
N ALA A 12 1.41 4.16 6.81
CA ALA A 12 0.47 5.07 6.15
C ALA A 12 -1.00 4.75 6.49
N TRP A 13 -1.36 3.47 6.56
CA TRP A 13 -2.68 3.04 7.00
C TRP A 13 -2.94 3.40 8.47
N MET A 14 -1.95 3.23 9.36
CA MET A 14 -2.09 3.62 10.77
C MET A 14 -2.36 5.12 10.90
N SER A 15 -1.57 5.97 10.22
CA SER A 15 -1.79 7.42 10.22
C SER A 15 -3.17 7.79 9.69
N PHE A 16 -3.59 7.19 8.56
CA PHE A 16 -4.93 7.37 8.01
C PHE A 16 -6.03 7.02 9.03
N MET A 17 -5.90 5.89 9.73
CA MET A 17 -6.87 5.43 10.73
C MET A 17 -6.91 6.32 11.97
N GLU A 18 -5.75 6.79 12.44
CA GLU A 18 -5.66 7.68 13.59
C GLU A 18 -6.29 9.05 13.30
N GLU A 19 -6.04 9.60 12.11
CA GLU A 19 -6.58 10.88 11.67
C GLU A 19 -8.10 10.82 11.41
N ASN A 20 -8.57 9.76 10.74
CA ASN A 20 -9.93 9.72 10.22
C ASN A 20 -10.89 8.83 11.05
N HIS A 21 -10.35 7.88 11.81
CA HIS A 21 -11.12 6.84 12.51
C HIS A 21 -10.66 6.57 13.95
N PRO A 22 -10.44 7.58 14.80
CA PRO A 22 -9.84 7.40 16.13
C PRO A 22 -10.65 6.48 17.06
N LYS A 23 -11.97 6.45 16.94
CA LYS A 23 -12.84 5.54 17.71
C LYS A 23 -12.61 4.06 17.36
N LEU A 24 -12.32 3.76 16.09
CA LEU A 24 -12.01 2.40 15.64
C LEU A 24 -10.61 2.01 16.09
N VAL A 25 -9.64 2.92 15.97
CA VAL A 25 -8.28 2.71 16.49
C VAL A 25 -8.31 2.34 17.97
N ALA A 26 -9.02 3.12 18.81
CA ALA A 26 -9.14 2.83 20.23
C ALA A 26 -9.75 1.44 20.51
N GLN A 27 -10.72 0.99 19.70
CA GLN A 27 -11.28 -0.36 19.82
C GLN A 27 -10.28 -1.44 19.43
N MET A 28 -9.54 -1.23 18.34
CA MET A 28 -8.54 -2.20 17.85
C MET A 28 -7.36 -2.31 18.82
N GLN A 29 -6.91 -1.19 19.40
CA GLN A 29 -5.88 -1.16 20.44
C GLN A 29 -6.32 -1.89 21.70
N LYS A 30 -7.57 -1.66 22.18
CA LYS A 30 -8.14 -2.43 23.30
C LYS A 30 -8.16 -3.95 23.05
N ARG A 31 -8.33 -4.35 21.79
CA ARG A 31 -8.31 -5.76 21.36
C ARG A 31 -6.90 -6.29 21.04
N GLY A 32 -5.87 -5.45 21.07
CA GLY A 32 -4.51 -5.82 20.67
C GLY A 32 -4.35 -6.14 19.17
N THR A 33 -5.26 -5.66 18.31
CA THR A 33 -5.31 -6.02 16.88
C THR A 33 -4.73 -4.96 15.95
N PHE A 34 -4.50 -3.74 16.44
CA PHE A 34 -4.17 -2.59 15.59
C PHE A 34 -2.90 -2.81 14.75
N GLU A 35 -1.80 -3.20 15.38
CA GLU A 35 -0.55 -3.48 14.65
C GLU A 35 -0.63 -4.72 13.76
N ALA A 36 -1.38 -5.75 14.17
CA ALA A 36 -1.55 -6.96 13.35
C ALA A 36 -2.28 -6.64 12.05
N VAL A 37 -3.33 -5.81 12.11
CA VAL A 37 -4.03 -5.32 10.92
C VAL A 37 -3.12 -4.42 10.08
N ALA A 38 -2.33 -3.54 10.69
CA ALA A 38 -1.36 -2.72 9.95
C ALA A 38 -0.35 -3.57 9.16
N ARG A 39 0.15 -4.66 9.75
CA ARG A 39 1.02 -5.63 9.05
C ARG A 39 0.30 -6.34 7.91
N SER A 40 -0.96 -6.75 8.11
CA SER A 40 -1.78 -7.37 7.05
C SER A 40 -2.03 -6.40 5.89
N VAL A 41 -2.40 -5.14 6.19
CA VAL A 41 -2.56 -4.09 5.17
C VAL A 41 -1.26 -3.83 4.42
N ASN A 42 -0.12 -3.79 5.12
CA ASN A 42 1.18 -3.64 4.47
C ASN A 42 1.46 -4.77 3.46
N GLN A 43 1.26 -6.03 3.87
CA GLN A 43 1.47 -7.17 2.98
C GLN A 43 0.50 -7.11 1.79
N SER A 44 -0.79 -6.85 2.04
CA SER A 44 -1.81 -6.72 1.00
C SER A 44 -1.46 -5.63 -0.02
N ALA A 45 -0.96 -4.48 0.44
CA ALA A 45 -0.53 -3.38 -0.41
C ALA A 45 0.71 -3.73 -1.24
N CYS A 46 1.70 -4.39 -0.64
CA CYS A 46 2.88 -4.89 -1.37
C CYS A 46 2.49 -5.90 -2.46
N ASP A 47 1.69 -6.90 -2.13
CA ASP A 47 1.23 -7.92 -3.08
C ASP A 47 0.44 -7.29 -4.24
N TYR A 48 -0.39 -6.28 -3.92
CA TYR A 48 -1.15 -5.56 -4.93
C TYR A 48 -0.27 -4.67 -5.81
N CYS A 49 0.74 -4.01 -5.24
CA CYS A 49 1.74 -3.26 -5.98
C CYS A 49 2.48 -4.15 -6.99
N ASP A 50 2.91 -5.34 -6.56
CA ASP A 50 3.58 -6.32 -7.44
C ASP A 50 2.68 -6.80 -8.57
N LEU A 51 1.41 -7.06 -8.27
CA LEU A 51 0.41 -7.44 -9.28
C LEU A 51 0.25 -6.34 -10.33
N LEU A 52 0.03 -5.09 -9.89
CA LEU A 52 -0.17 -3.95 -10.79
C LEU A 52 1.08 -3.67 -11.62
N ASN A 53 2.28 -3.83 -11.05
CA ASN A 53 3.53 -3.70 -11.80
C ASN A 53 3.59 -4.69 -12.97
N ARG A 54 3.25 -5.96 -12.72
CA ARG A 54 3.21 -7.00 -13.77
C ARG A 54 2.15 -6.69 -14.82
N GLN A 55 0.95 -6.31 -14.39
CA GLN A 55 -0.16 -5.99 -15.31
C GLN A 55 0.16 -4.77 -16.18
N TYR A 56 0.71 -3.71 -15.59
CA TYR A 56 1.07 -2.51 -16.33
C TYR A 56 2.13 -2.79 -17.38
N ALA A 57 3.18 -3.55 -17.04
CA ALA A 57 4.25 -3.90 -17.99
C ALA A 57 3.77 -4.78 -19.16
N LEU A 58 2.76 -5.64 -18.93
CA LEU A 58 2.14 -6.44 -19.99
C LEU A 58 1.30 -5.59 -20.93
N GLN A 59 0.52 -4.63 -20.39
CA GLN A 59 -0.36 -3.78 -21.18
C GLN A 59 0.37 -2.61 -21.86
N ASN A 60 1.43 -2.13 -21.22
CA ASN A 60 2.25 -1.01 -21.65
C ASN A 60 3.72 -1.44 -21.58
N PRO A 61 4.24 -2.17 -22.59
CA PRO A 61 5.63 -2.60 -22.60
C PRO A 61 6.59 -1.42 -22.41
N PRO A 62 7.70 -1.59 -21.66
CA PRO A 62 8.67 -0.53 -21.49
C PRO A 62 9.28 -0.16 -22.85
N PRO A 63 9.35 1.14 -23.18
CA PRO A 63 9.95 1.56 -24.45
C PRO A 63 11.47 1.43 -24.40
N ASP A 64 12.07 1.29 -25.59
CA ASP A 64 13.51 1.38 -25.75
C ASP A 64 14.01 2.82 -25.55
N GLY A 65 15.23 2.95 -25.04
CA GLY A 65 15.89 4.24 -24.85
C GLY A 65 15.64 4.86 -23.47
N PRO A 66 16.67 5.49 -22.89
CA PRO A 66 16.66 5.88 -21.47
C PRO A 66 15.65 6.98 -21.15
N GLU A 67 15.36 7.89 -22.07
CA GLU A 67 14.42 9.00 -21.83
C GLU A 67 12.96 8.53 -21.85
N ALA A 68 12.57 7.78 -22.87
CA ALA A 68 11.25 7.19 -22.98
C ALA A 68 10.99 6.25 -21.79
N TYR A 69 11.98 5.45 -21.38
CA TYR A 69 11.87 4.59 -20.21
C TYR A 69 11.63 5.38 -18.92
N ARG A 70 12.32 6.52 -18.72
CA ARG A 70 12.10 7.38 -17.54
C ARG A 70 10.68 7.93 -17.50
N SER A 71 10.15 8.40 -18.63
CA SER A 71 8.78 8.90 -18.73
C SER A 71 7.75 7.80 -18.45
N TRP A 72 7.93 6.64 -19.10
CA TRP A 72 7.11 5.45 -18.88
C TRP A 72 7.10 5.00 -17.41
N LYS A 73 8.29 4.93 -16.79
CA LYS A 73 8.45 4.56 -15.39
C LYS A 73 7.72 5.54 -14.47
N LYS A 74 7.84 6.84 -14.73
CA LYS A 74 7.15 7.87 -13.94
C LYS A 74 5.64 7.69 -14.00
N THR A 75 5.07 7.52 -15.19
CA THR A 75 3.63 7.27 -15.36
C THR A 75 3.17 6.00 -14.66
N ARG A 76 3.92 4.91 -14.83
CA ARG A 76 3.67 3.64 -14.14
C ARG A 76 3.64 3.83 -12.63
N ASP A 77 4.69 4.43 -12.06
CA ASP A 77 4.84 4.59 -10.61
C ASP A 77 3.66 5.41 -10.06
N TYR A 78 3.27 6.51 -10.71
CA TYR A 78 2.09 7.28 -10.29
C TYR A 78 0.79 6.48 -10.32
N TYR A 79 0.56 5.72 -11.40
CA TYR A 79 -0.66 4.91 -11.55
C TYR A 79 -0.74 3.85 -10.43
N ILE A 80 0.35 3.13 -10.22
CA ILE A 80 0.42 2.04 -9.24
C ILE A 80 0.32 2.59 -7.82
N ASP A 81 1.09 3.62 -7.48
CA ASP A 81 1.06 4.21 -6.14
C ASP A 81 -0.33 4.74 -5.80
N SER A 82 -0.99 5.43 -6.74
CA SER A 82 -2.34 5.93 -6.55
C SER A 82 -3.35 4.81 -6.31
N ALA A 83 -3.28 3.73 -7.10
CA ALA A 83 -4.18 2.58 -6.96
C ALA A 83 -3.96 1.84 -5.64
N VAL A 84 -2.71 1.57 -5.26
CA VAL A 84 -2.37 0.89 -4.00
C VAL A 84 -2.86 1.71 -2.80
N MET A 85 -2.58 3.02 -2.79
CA MET A 85 -3.02 3.90 -1.71
C MET A 85 -4.55 3.89 -1.59
N ARG A 86 -5.26 4.11 -2.68
CA ARG A 86 -6.73 4.21 -2.68
C ARG A 86 -7.40 2.89 -2.28
N GLU A 87 -6.90 1.76 -2.75
CA GLU A 87 -7.64 0.49 -2.69
C GLU A 87 -7.21 -0.40 -1.53
N ARG A 88 -6.00 -0.19 -0.97
CA ARG A 88 -5.46 -1.01 0.11
C ARG A 88 -5.15 -0.23 1.38
N VAL A 89 -4.66 1.00 1.26
CA VAL A 89 -4.10 1.75 2.40
C VAL A 89 -5.09 2.73 3.01
N LEU A 90 -5.85 3.47 2.20
CA LEU A 90 -6.78 4.50 2.64
C LEU A 90 -8.20 3.94 2.81
N VAL A 91 -8.29 2.75 3.41
CA VAL A 91 -9.55 2.03 3.65
C VAL A 91 -9.60 1.62 5.12
N ALA A 92 -10.78 1.78 5.75
CA ALA A 92 -10.99 1.46 7.17
C ALA A 92 -11.09 -0.05 7.45
N VAL A 93 -10.02 -0.78 7.15
CA VAL A 93 -9.88 -2.22 7.44
C VAL A 93 -9.79 -2.42 8.96
N THR A 94 -10.59 -3.32 9.53
CA THR A 94 -10.59 -3.57 10.99
C THR A 94 -10.33 -5.03 11.35
N ARG A 95 -10.04 -5.86 10.35
CA ARG A 95 -9.78 -7.30 10.47
C ARG A 95 -8.65 -7.67 9.52
N ALA A 96 -7.77 -8.56 9.99
CA ALA A 96 -6.64 -9.06 9.22
C ALA A 96 -7.06 -10.17 8.25
#